data_AF-F3KE89-F1
#
_entry.id   AF-F3KE89-F1
#
_cell.length_a   1.000
_cell.length_b   1.000
_cell.length_c   1.000
_cell.angle_alpha   90.00
_cell.angle_beta   90.00
_cell.angle_gamma   90.00
#
_symmetry.space_group_name_H-M   'P 1'
#
loop_
_entity.id
_entity.type
_entity.pdbx_description
1 polymer ?
#
loop_
_entity_poly.entity_id
_entity_poly.type
_entity_poly.pdbx_seq_one_letter_code
_entity_poly.pdbx_strand_id
1 'polypeptide(L)'
;MPGFTQQQQQLLACLIRFHRKKIRPAELPKLSIISPQKLCYLITIMRLAILLNQKRQPNYLPDYQLQATTESLHLDFPDTWLEEQALLKADLDVEQQYLDKIGISLRYNNHLT
;
A
#
# COMPACT_ATOMS: atom_id res chain seq x y z
N MET A 1 9.13 18.72 -14.37
CA MET A 1 7.88 19.21 -13.76
C MET A 1 8.17 20.57 -13.13
N PRO A 2 7.76 21.69 -13.74
CA PRO A 2 7.93 23.02 -13.14
C PRO A 2 7.37 23.02 -11.72
N GLY A 3 8.10 23.59 -10.76
CA GLY A 3 7.71 23.61 -9.35
C GLY A 3 8.20 22.44 -8.49
N PHE A 4 8.87 21.44 -9.05
CA PHE A 4 9.46 20.33 -8.30
C PHE A 4 10.99 20.29 -8.45
N THR A 5 11.69 20.11 -7.32
CA THR A 5 13.13 19.84 -7.32
C THR A 5 13.43 18.46 -7.92
N GLN A 6 14.69 18.21 -8.30
CA GLN A 6 15.10 16.93 -8.85
C GLN A 6 14.79 15.75 -7.90
N GLN A 7 15.05 15.90 -6.60
CA GLN A 7 14.77 14.85 -5.63
C GLN A 7 13.26 14.61 -5.44
N GLN A 8 12.43 15.64 -5.52
CA GLN A 8 10.98 15.47 -5.47
C GLN A 8 10.45 14.75 -6.73
N GLN A 9 11.01 15.08 -7.90
CA GLN A 9 10.67 14.37 -9.14
C GLN A 9 11.07 12.88 -9.07
N GLN A 10 12.25 12.58 -8.49
CA GLN A 10 12.69 11.21 -8.25
C GLN A 10 11.80 10.48 -7.24
N LEU A 11 11.38 11.14 -6.16
CA LEU A 11 10.42 10.59 -5.21
C LEU A 11 9.12 10.19 -5.91
N LEU A 12 8.51 11.10 -6.68
CA LEU A 12 7.29 10.83 -7.43
C LEU A 12 7.48 9.69 -8.44
N ALA A 13 8.58 9.71 -9.19
CA ALA A 13 8.91 8.64 -10.12
C ALA A 13 9.06 7.29 -9.41
N CYS A 14 9.63 7.26 -8.21
CA CYS A 14 9.75 6.06 -7.39
C CYS A 14 8.38 5.54 -6.93
N LEU A 15 7.50 6.42 -6.43
CA LEU A 15 6.15 6.04 -6.02
C LEU A 15 5.36 5.44 -7.19
N ILE A 16 5.44 6.07 -8.37
CA ILE A 16 4.80 5.54 -9.59
C ILE A 16 5.49 4.27 -10.09
N ARG A 17 6.81 4.13 -9.95
CA ARG A 17 7.51 2.88 -10.34
C ARG A 17 7.03 1.68 -9.52
N PHE A 18 6.82 1.87 -8.22
CA PHE A 18 6.51 0.79 -7.28
C PHE A 18 5.06 0.78 -6.79
N HIS A 19 4.13 1.41 -7.51
CA HIS A 19 2.70 1.45 -7.12
C HIS A 19 1.94 0.12 -7.32
N ARG A 20 2.50 -0.85 -8.06
CA ARG A 20 1.91 -2.18 -8.30
C ARG A 20 2.99 -3.21 -8.58
N LYS A 21 2.62 -4.50 -8.58
CA LYS A 21 3.53 -5.64 -8.83
C LYS A 21 4.68 -5.70 -7.81
N LYS A 22 5.65 -6.58 -8.06
CA LYS A 22 6.79 -6.84 -7.19
C LYS A 22 7.61 -5.59 -6.88
N ILE A 23 7.88 -5.37 -5.60
CA ILE A 23 8.82 -4.36 -5.12
C ILE A 23 10.25 -4.94 -5.16
N ARG A 24 11.21 -4.13 -5.61
CA ARG A 24 12.63 -4.49 -5.67
C ARG A 24 13.41 -3.54 -4.77
N PRO A 25 13.65 -3.89 -3.50
CA PRO A 25 14.27 -2.99 -2.53
C PRO A 25 15.63 -2.44 -2.98
N ALA A 26 16.41 -3.25 -3.71
CA ALA A 26 17.70 -2.84 -4.28
C ALA A 26 17.61 -1.70 -5.31
N GLU A 27 16.42 -1.46 -5.89
CA GLU A 27 16.18 -0.38 -6.85
C GLU A 27 15.60 0.89 -6.18
N LEU A 28 15.40 0.90 -4.86
CA LEU A 28 14.90 2.07 -4.16
C LEU A 28 15.98 3.17 -4.10
N PRO A 29 15.65 4.42 -4.48
CA PRO A 29 16.62 5.50 -4.48
C PRO A 29 16.95 5.95 -3.05
N LYS A 30 18.19 6.40 -2.85
CA LYS A 30 18.57 7.17 -1.67
C LYS A 30 18.24 8.63 -1.93
N LEU A 31 17.30 9.18 -1.18
CA LEU A 31 16.86 10.57 -1.31
C LEU A 31 17.19 11.29 0.00
N SER A 32 17.76 12.49 -0.05
CA SER A 32 18.07 13.24 1.19
C SER A 32 16.85 13.95 1.78
N ILE A 33 15.82 14.18 0.97
CA ILE A 33 14.56 14.79 1.42
C ILE A 33 13.66 13.87 2.27
N ILE A 34 13.94 12.56 2.31
CA ILE A 34 13.08 11.59 2.99
C ILE A 34 13.91 10.40 3.48
N SER A 35 13.61 9.87 4.66
CA SER A 35 14.26 8.65 5.13
C SER A 35 13.79 7.42 4.34
N PRO A 36 14.63 6.37 4.23
CA PRO A 36 14.23 5.12 3.57
C PRO A 36 12.93 4.52 4.14
N GLN A 37 12.74 4.58 5.46
CA GLN A 37 11.53 4.10 6.12
C GLN A 37 10.29 4.88 5.67
N LYS A 38 10.36 6.22 5.65
CA LYS A 38 9.25 7.06 5.20
C LYS A 38 8.93 6.83 3.73
N LEU A 39 9.93 6.57 2.89
CA LEU A 39 9.70 6.17 1.49
C LEU A 39 8.91 4.86 1.40
N CYS A 40 9.25 3.86 2.22
CA CYS A 40 8.52 2.59 2.29
C CYS A 40 7.07 2.79 2.73
N TYR A 41 6.81 3.68 3.70
CA TYR A 41 5.45 4.04 4.09
C TYR A 41 4.66 4.68 2.96
N LEU A 42 5.24 5.63 2.23
CA LEU A 42 4.56 6.27 1.10
C LEU A 42 4.26 5.28 -0.03
N ILE A 43 5.19 4.35 -0.32
CA ILE A 43 4.95 3.26 -1.27
C ILE A 43 3.76 2.42 -0.79
N THR A 44 3.74 2.02 0.48
CA THR A 44 2.67 1.19 1.06
C THR A 44 1.31 1.87 0.96
N ILE A 45 1.21 3.14 1.37
CA ILE A 45 -0.03 3.91 1.32
C ILE A 45 -0.54 4.02 -0.12
N MET A 46 0.35 4.35 -1.07
CA MET A 46 -0.02 4.47 -2.49
C MET A 46 -0.56 3.15 -3.04
N ARG A 47 0.12 2.03 -2.72
CA ARG A 47 -0.27 0.70 -3.21
C ARG A 47 -1.62 0.27 -2.64
N LEU A 48 -1.84 0.43 -1.34
CA LEU A 48 -3.12 0.13 -0.70
C LEU A 48 -4.26 1.01 -1.22
N ALA A 49 -4.02 2.31 -1.37
CA ALA A 49 -5.01 3.23 -1.93
C ALA A 49 -5.46 2.79 -3.34
N ILE A 50 -4.53 2.34 -4.18
CA ILE A 50 -4.83 1.83 -5.51
C ILE A 50 -5.57 0.49 -5.43
N LEU A 51 -5.07 -0.45 -4.61
CA LEU A 51 -5.63 -1.79 -4.45
C LEU A 51 -7.09 -1.73 -3.99
N LEU A 52 -7.40 -0.91 -2.99
CA LEU A 52 -8.75 -0.77 -2.43
C LEU A 52 -9.71 -0.05 -3.40
N ASN A 53 -9.20 0.72 -4.36
CA ASN A 53 -10.02 1.46 -5.35
C ASN A 53 -10.04 0.83 -6.75
N GLN A 54 -9.58 -0.42 -6.91
CA GLN A 54 -9.43 -1.05 -8.23
C GLN A 54 -10.72 -1.11 -9.06
N LYS A 55 -11.88 -1.32 -8.42
CA LYS A 55 -13.17 -1.41 -9.13
C LYS A 55 -13.70 -0.07 -9.64
N ARG A 56 -13.11 1.06 -9.23
CA ARG A 56 -13.53 2.44 -9.64
C ARG A 56 -15.04 2.69 -9.51
N GLN A 57 -15.68 2.01 -8.56
CA GLN A 57 -17.09 2.15 -8.26
C GLN A 57 -17.22 2.96 -6.98
N PRO A 58 -18.02 4.05 -6.98
CA PRO A 58 -18.32 4.76 -5.75
C PRO A 58 -19.01 3.82 -4.76
N ASN A 59 -18.68 3.94 -3.47
CA ASN A 59 -19.24 3.13 -2.38
C ASN A 59 -19.01 1.61 -2.52
N TYR A 60 -17.98 1.19 -3.25
CA TYR A 60 -17.64 -0.23 -3.36
C TYR A 60 -17.10 -0.81 -2.06
N LEU A 61 -16.20 -0.08 -1.38
CA LEU A 61 -15.65 -0.50 -0.11
C LEU A 61 -16.69 -0.31 1.00
N PRO A 62 -16.77 -1.25 1.95
CA PRO A 62 -17.60 -1.06 3.13
C PRO A 62 -16.90 -0.08 4.08
N ASP A 63 -17.53 0.20 5.21
CA ASP A 63 -16.82 0.78 6.34
C ASP A 63 -15.74 -0.20 6.83
N TYR A 64 -14.47 0.15 6.69
CA TYR A 64 -13.33 -0.63 7.14
C TYR A 64 -12.47 0.19 8.09
N GLN A 65 -11.74 -0.48 8.99
CA GLN A 65 -10.76 0.15 9.85
C GLN A 65 -9.34 -0.14 9.34
N LEU A 66 -8.45 0.84 9.52
CA LEU A 66 -7.04 0.70 9.24
C LEU A 66 -6.26 1.13 10.48
N GLN A 67 -5.40 0.23 10.96
CA GLN A 67 -4.48 0.49 12.06
C GLN A 67 -3.05 0.32 11.55
N ALA A 68 -2.14 1.22 11.97
CA ALA A 68 -0.75 1.18 11.55
C ALA A 68 0.18 1.23 12.75
N THR A 69 1.22 0.39 12.71
CA THR A 69 2.38 0.48 13.58
C THR A 69 3.61 0.86 12.75
N THR A 70 4.80 0.80 13.34
CA THR A 70 6.05 1.06 12.61
C THR A 70 6.32 0.02 11.51
N GLU A 71 5.92 -1.23 11.71
CA GLU A 71 6.27 -2.34 10.82
C GLU A 71 5.05 -3.12 10.32
N SER A 72 3.84 -2.71 10.70
CA SER A 72 2.63 -3.41 10.29
C SER A 72 1.47 -2.49 9.94
N LEU A 73 0.64 -2.97 9.02
CA LEU A 73 -0.70 -2.44 8.78
C LEU A 73 -1.73 -3.54 9.01
N HIS A 74 -2.80 -3.18 9.69
CA HIS A 74 -3.97 -4.03 9.90
C HIS A 74 -5.19 -3.41 9.23
N LEU A 75 -5.88 -4.22 8.41
CA LEU A 75 -7.13 -3.87 7.74
C LEU A 75 -8.26 -4.75 8.28
N ASP A 76 -9.25 -4.13 8.91
CA ASP A 76 -10.43 -4.84 9.40
C ASP A 76 -11.63 -4.48 8.54
N PHE A 77 -12.19 -5.50 7.88
CA PHE A 77 -13.42 -5.39 7.10
C PHE A 77 -14.60 -5.92 7.93
N PRO A 78 -15.84 -5.49 7.65
CA PRO A 78 -17.01 -6.10 8.27
C PRO A 78 -17.09 -7.58 7.98
N ASP A 79 -17.75 -8.30 8.90
CA ASP A 79 -17.99 -9.73 8.81
C ASP A 79 -18.49 -10.14 7.43
N THR A 80 -17.93 -11.25 6.92
CA THR A 80 -18.23 -11.89 5.63
C THR A 80 -17.97 -11.08 4.35
N TRP A 81 -17.80 -9.76 4.42
CA TRP A 81 -17.66 -8.94 3.21
C TRP A 81 -16.44 -9.29 2.35
N LEU A 82 -15.27 -9.45 2.98
CA LEU A 82 -14.05 -9.76 2.24
C LEU A 82 -14.06 -11.17 1.64
N GLU A 83 -14.82 -12.10 2.23
CA GLU A 83 -15.01 -13.45 1.70
C GLU A 83 -15.80 -13.43 0.40
N GLU A 84 -16.77 -12.52 0.29
CA GLU A 84 -17.53 -12.27 -0.94
C GLU A 84 -16.68 -11.55 -2.00
N GLN A 85 -15.63 -10.83 -1.60
CA GLN A 85 -14.71 -10.14 -2.50
C GLN A 85 -13.45 -10.97 -2.81
N ALA A 86 -13.64 -12.17 -3.37
CA ALA A 86 -12.55 -13.13 -3.66
C ALA A 86 -11.36 -12.53 -4.43
N LEU A 87 -11.61 -11.64 -5.40
CA LEU A 87 -10.53 -10.98 -6.16
C LEU A 87 -9.71 -10.03 -5.29
N LEU A 88 -10.38 -9.23 -4.46
CA LEU A 88 -9.71 -8.30 -3.55
C LEU A 88 -8.90 -9.05 -2.50
N LYS A 89 -9.44 -10.15 -1.97
CA LYS A 89 -8.73 -11.03 -1.03
C LYS A 89 -7.45 -11.58 -1.65
N ALA A 90 -7.52 -12.11 -2.87
CA ALA A 90 -6.35 -12.61 -3.58
C ALA A 90 -5.31 -11.50 -3.86
N ASP A 91 -5.77 -10.29 -4.19
CA ASP A 91 -4.87 -9.14 -4.36
C ASP A 91 -4.19 -8.73 -3.05
N LEU A 92 -4.91 -8.76 -1.91
CA LEU A 92 -4.36 -8.51 -0.58
C LEU A 92 -3.30 -9.57 -0.21
N ASP A 93 -3.55 -10.86 -0.49
CA ASP A 93 -2.60 -11.95 -0.24
C ASP A 93 -1.27 -11.74 -0.99
N VAL A 94 -1.38 -11.30 -2.25
CA VAL A 94 -0.21 -10.97 -3.07
C VAL A 94 0.48 -9.70 -2.54
N GLU A 95 -0.29 -8.72 -2.10
CA GLU A 95 0.24 -7.46 -1.57
C GLU A 95 1.00 -7.66 -0.26
N GLN A 96 0.55 -8.56 0.63
CA GLN A 96 1.30 -8.96 1.83
C GLN A 96 2.74 -9.39 1.47
N GLN A 97 2.87 -10.27 0.47
CA GLN A 97 4.17 -10.78 0.03
C GLN A 97 5.07 -9.68 -0.57
N TYR A 98 4.48 -8.65 -1.17
CA TYR A 98 5.21 -7.53 -1.74
C TYR A 98 5.68 -6.54 -0.66
N LEU A 99 4.82 -6.21 0.30
CA LEU A 99 5.15 -5.28 1.37
C LEU A 99 6.17 -5.87 2.35
N ASP A 100 6.15 -7.19 2.58
CA ASP A 100 7.17 -7.89 3.36
C ASP A 100 8.59 -7.64 2.80
N LYS A 101 8.74 -7.43 1.49
CA LYS A 101 10.07 -7.13 0.89
C LYS A 101 10.66 -5.81 1.33
N ILE A 102 9.83 -4.88 1.80
CA ILE A 102 10.25 -3.59 2.33
C ILE A 102 10.03 -3.49 3.85
N GLY A 103 9.86 -4.62 4.53
CA GLY A 103 9.77 -4.70 5.98
C GLY A 103 8.44 -4.24 6.56
N ILE A 104 7.35 -4.32 5.78
CA ILE A 104 6.01 -3.93 6.23
C ILE A 104 5.08 -5.14 6.15
N SER A 105 4.63 -5.63 7.31
CA SER A 105 3.69 -6.73 7.43
C SER A 105 2.26 -6.22 7.26
N LEU A 106 1.60 -6.60 6.17
CA LEU A 106 0.17 -6.36 6.00
C LEU A 106 -0.62 -7.53 6.61
N ARG A 107 -1.68 -7.24 7.35
CA ARG A 107 -2.60 -8.22 7.92
C ARG A 107 -4.03 -7.74 7.72
N TYR A 108 -4.97 -8.66 7.57
CA TYR A 108 -6.37 -8.29 7.45
C TYR A 108 -7.29 -9.35 8.06
N ASN A 109 -8.43 -8.91 8.62
CA ASN A 109 -9.43 -9.78 9.24
C ASN A 109 -10.84 -9.46 8.72
N ASN A 110 -11.77 -10.39 9.01
CA ASN A 110 -13.20 -10.28 8.71
C ASN A 110 -14.01 -9.95 9.98
N HIS A 111 -13.51 -9.10 10.87
CA HIS A 111 -14.25 -8.69 12.06
C HIS A 111 -13.86 -7.29 12.50
N LEU A 112 -14.83 -6.37 12.57
CA LEU A 112 -14.65 -5.06 13.17
C LEU A 112 -14.82 -5.19 14.70
N THR A 113 -13.71 -5.20 15.44
CA THR A 113 -13.73 -5.08 16.92
C THR A 113 -13.89 -3.63 17.37
#